data_AF-A0A4V0XQ42-F1
#
_entry.id   AF-A0A4V0XQ42-F1
#
_cell.length_a   1.000
_cell.length_b   1.000
_cell.length_c   1.000
_cell.angle_alpha   90.00
_cell.angle_beta   90.00
_cell.angle_gamma   90.00
#
_symmetry.space_group_name_H-M   'P 1'
#
loop_
_entity.id
_entity.type
_entity.pdbx_description
1 polymer ?
#
loop_
_entity_poly.entity_id
_entity_poly.type
_entity_poly.pdbx_seq_one_letter_code
_entity_poly.pdbx_strand_id
1 'polypeptide(L)'
;MVELVIPEDFCHEQKPVGKTSHGNGENFHWIWGKGNSEGAAFSNEDVKAAYEERGEKQVPLGIHGTTVAVDWDSCIAAGSCMSVCPVQTFQWYRTEQDIPAKDVVGKVFEGTGKTEQDERLDYTDKSQPIREHDCTICMACQEICPTGSIRIEQANLEWHEKAAGTFVKMTGSGNPHAHD
;
A
#
# COMPACT_ATOMS: atom_id res chain seq x y z
N MET A 1 -20.42 -4.78 -1.95
CA MET A 1 -19.07 -4.24 -1.75
C MET A 1 -18.40 -5.13 -0.72
N VAL A 2 -17.15 -5.51 -0.96
CA VAL A 2 -16.36 -6.28 0.02
C VAL A 2 -16.03 -5.36 1.20
N GLU A 3 -16.03 -5.91 2.42
CA GLU A 3 -15.67 -5.16 3.62
C GLU A 3 -14.17 -4.86 3.63
N LEU A 4 -13.79 -3.62 3.97
CA LEU A 4 -12.38 -3.24 4.05
C LEU A 4 -11.74 -3.86 5.29
N VAL A 5 -10.57 -4.47 5.11
CA VAL A 5 -9.84 -5.11 6.22
C VAL A 5 -8.87 -4.14 6.92
N ILE A 6 -8.67 -2.95 6.34
CA ILE A 6 -7.83 -1.88 6.90
C ILE A 6 -8.74 -0.89 7.65
N PRO A 7 -8.60 -0.75 8.98
CA PRO A 7 -9.30 0.27 9.76
C PRO A 7 -8.96 1.68 9.27
N GLU A 8 -9.89 2.63 9.40
CA GLU A 8 -9.65 4.01 8.93
C GLU A 8 -8.50 4.69 9.69
N ASP A 9 -8.39 4.34 10.96
CA ASP A 9 -7.46 4.88 11.95
C ASP A 9 -6.19 4.03 12.13
N PHE A 10 -5.93 3.08 11.23
CA PHE A 10 -4.83 2.11 11.39
C PHE A 10 -3.46 2.76 11.63
N CYS A 11 -3.22 3.99 11.17
CA CYS A 11 -1.94 4.70 11.31
C CYS A 11 -1.92 5.78 12.40
N HIS A 12 -2.99 5.92 13.20
CA HIS A 12 -3.14 7.06 14.14
C HIS A 12 -2.33 6.88 15.43
N GLU A 13 -2.26 5.67 15.97
CA GLU A 13 -1.65 5.40 17.28
C GLU A 13 -0.39 4.53 17.25
N GLN A 14 -0.01 4.02 16.07
CA GLN A 14 1.19 3.19 15.91
C GLN A 14 2.28 3.92 15.14
N LYS A 15 3.54 3.50 15.34
CA LYS A 15 4.67 3.94 14.53
C LYS A 15 4.82 3.01 13.33
N PRO A 16 5.28 3.52 12.17
CA PRO A 16 5.61 2.65 11.06
C PRO A 16 6.77 1.73 11.44
N VAL A 17 6.76 0.50 10.92
CA VAL A 17 7.83 -0.49 11.14
C VAL A 17 9.01 -0.29 10.19
N GLY A 18 8.80 0.47 9.11
CA GLY A 18 9.82 0.86 8.15
C GLY A 18 9.19 1.59 6.97
N LYS A 19 9.97 1.83 5.92
CA LYS A 19 9.51 2.46 4.68
C LYS A 19 10.09 1.79 3.45
N THR A 20 9.43 1.97 2.31
CA THR A 20 10.00 1.72 0.99
C THR A 20 10.13 3.04 0.27
N SER A 21 11.32 3.34 -0.25
CA SER A 21 11.60 4.63 -0.89
C SER A 21 11.43 4.58 -2.41
N HIS A 22 11.01 5.69 -3.01
CA HIS A 22 11.08 5.88 -4.45
C HIS A 22 12.48 6.38 -4.84
N GLY A 23 12.98 6.00 -6.01
CA GLY A 23 14.28 6.42 -6.54
C GLY A 23 14.43 7.92 -6.81
N ASN A 24 13.35 8.70 -6.70
CA ASN A 24 13.38 10.15 -6.94
C ASN A 24 13.96 10.95 -5.77
N GLY A 25 14.27 10.30 -4.64
CA GLY A 25 14.91 10.91 -3.47
C GLY A 25 13.96 11.69 -2.55
N GLU A 26 12.70 11.88 -2.92
CA GLU A 26 11.71 12.63 -2.13
C GLU A 26 10.60 11.72 -1.61
N ASN A 27 10.06 10.85 -2.47
CA ASN A 27 8.86 10.09 -2.18
C ASN A 27 9.19 8.72 -1.56
N PHE A 28 8.28 8.25 -0.73
CA PHE A 28 8.32 6.93 -0.11
C PHE A 28 6.92 6.58 0.39
N HIS A 29 6.71 5.32 0.75
CA HIS A 29 5.55 4.90 1.52
C HIS A 29 5.98 4.22 2.82
N TRP A 30 5.20 4.41 3.87
CA TRP A 30 5.40 3.73 5.15
C TRP A 30 4.89 2.29 5.11
N ILE A 31 5.47 1.41 5.92
CA ILE A 31 4.88 0.11 6.26
C ILE A 31 4.40 0.19 7.71
N TRP A 32 3.14 -0.20 7.93
CA TRP A 32 2.45 -0.12 9.22
C TRP A 32 2.04 -1.49 9.74
N GLY A 33 2.06 -1.64 11.06
CA GLY A 33 1.66 -2.87 11.75
C GLY A 33 2.66 -4.02 11.62
N LYS A 34 2.43 -5.08 12.40
CA LYS A 34 3.23 -6.32 12.37
C LYS A 34 2.72 -7.35 11.35
N GLY A 35 1.68 -6.98 10.60
CA GLY A 35 0.93 -7.87 9.73
C GLY A 35 -0.05 -8.79 10.44
N ASN A 36 -0.83 -9.52 9.64
CA ASN A 36 -1.90 -10.41 10.07
C ASN A 36 -1.83 -11.77 9.37
N SER A 37 -1.46 -12.84 10.09
CA SER A 37 -1.43 -14.20 9.53
C SER A 37 -2.81 -14.79 9.19
N GLU A 38 -3.90 -14.10 9.54
CA GLU A 38 -5.27 -14.47 9.18
C GLU A 38 -5.78 -13.72 7.94
N GLY A 39 -4.95 -12.87 7.33
CA GLY A 39 -5.30 -12.16 6.10
C GLY A 39 -5.60 -13.11 4.95
N ALA A 40 -6.41 -12.64 3.99
CA ALA A 40 -6.90 -13.48 2.88
C ALA A 40 -5.77 -14.11 2.03
N ALA A 41 -4.57 -13.52 2.02
CA ALA A 41 -3.44 -14.10 1.30
C ALA A 41 -2.93 -15.40 1.93
N PHE A 42 -3.15 -15.62 3.24
CA PHE A 42 -2.73 -16.86 3.93
C PHE A 42 -3.68 -18.03 3.71
N SER A 43 -4.94 -17.76 3.32
CA SER A 43 -5.93 -18.80 3.03
C SER A 43 -6.08 -19.08 1.53
N ASN A 44 -5.70 -18.14 0.67
CA ASN A 44 -5.76 -18.28 -0.79
C ASN A 44 -4.81 -19.37 -1.33
N GLU A 45 -5.33 -20.28 -2.16
CA GLU A 45 -4.59 -21.44 -2.67
C GLU A 45 -3.49 -21.06 -3.66
N ASP A 46 -3.74 -20.12 -4.57
CA ASP A 46 -2.77 -19.67 -5.55
C ASP A 46 -1.58 -18.97 -4.89
N VAL A 47 -1.85 -18.14 -3.86
CA VAL A 47 -0.80 -17.47 -3.08
C VAL A 47 0.07 -18.49 -2.35
N LYS A 48 -0.55 -19.47 -1.67
CA LYS A 48 0.20 -20.53 -0.97
C LYS A 48 1.05 -21.35 -1.93
N ALA A 49 0.49 -21.75 -3.08
CA ALA A 49 1.19 -22.51 -4.09
C ALA A 49 2.39 -21.72 -4.64
N ALA A 50 2.23 -20.42 -4.91
CA ALA A 50 3.32 -19.59 -5.40
C ALA A 50 4.45 -19.40 -4.36
N TYR A 51 4.13 -19.26 -3.07
CA TYR A 51 5.15 -19.23 -2.02
C TYR A 51 5.90 -20.57 -1.91
N GLU A 52 5.18 -21.70 -2.01
CA GLU A 52 5.78 -23.04 -2.02
C GLU A 52 6.71 -23.24 -3.22
N GLU A 53 6.27 -22.87 -4.42
CA GLU A 53 7.06 -22.96 -5.65
C GLU A 53 8.36 -22.16 -5.57
N ARG A 54 8.31 -20.97 -4.94
CA ARG A 54 9.50 -20.15 -4.69
C ARG A 54 10.41 -20.69 -3.59
N GLY A 55 9.97 -21.66 -2.78
CA GLY A 55 10.67 -22.07 -1.57
C GLY A 55 10.75 -20.95 -0.52
N GLU A 56 9.84 -19.99 -0.57
CA GLU A 56 9.78 -18.85 0.33
C GLU A 56 8.73 -19.09 1.42
N LYS A 57 9.06 -18.77 2.68
CA LYS A 57 8.08 -18.83 3.76
C LYS A 57 7.16 -17.59 3.71
N GLN A 58 5.86 -17.81 3.55
CA GLN A 58 4.86 -16.76 3.76
C GLN A 58 4.87 -16.32 5.22
N VAL A 59 5.06 -15.02 5.45
CA VAL A 59 5.10 -14.38 6.77
C VAL A 59 4.26 -13.11 6.75
N PRO A 60 3.79 -12.60 7.89
CA PRO A 60 3.07 -11.34 7.95
C PRO A 60 3.93 -10.17 7.44
N LEU A 61 3.35 -9.32 6.60
CA LEU A 61 4.02 -8.24 5.85
C LEU A 61 3.54 -6.85 6.27
N GLY A 62 2.32 -6.74 6.80
CA GLY A 62 1.75 -5.47 7.22
C GLY A 62 1.13 -4.67 6.08
N ILE A 63 0.85 -3.41 6.39
CA ILE A 63 0.12 -2.49 5.51
C ILE A 63 1.12 -1.55 4.85
N HIS A 64 1.23 -1.62 3.53
CA HIS A 64 2.10 -0.77 2.72
C HIS A 64 1.33 0.48 2.26
N GLY A 65 1.84 1.66 2.61
CA GLY A 65 1.24 2.95 2.32
C GLY A 65 0.32 3.48 3.42
N THR A 66 0.00 4.78 3.36
CA THR A 66 -0.69 5.51 4.42
C THR A 66 -2.01 6.12 3.97
N THR A 67 -1.98 7.01 2.97
CA THR A 67 -3.17 7.55 2.30
C THR A 67 -3.65 6.62 1.19
N VAL A 68 -2.73 5.82 0.64
CA VAL A 68 -3.00 4.69 -0.24
C VAL A 68 -2.43 3.43 0.41
N ALA A 69 -3.22 2.81 1.27
CA ALA A 69 -2.81 1.67 2.06
C ALA A 69 -3.18 0.35 1.36
N VAL A 70 -2.24 -0.60 1.31
CA VAL A 70 -2.44 -1.96 0.82
C VAL A 70 -2.02 -2.94 1.91
N ASP A 71 -2.96 -3.72 2.44
CA ASP A 71 -2.67 -4.82 3.35
C ASP A 71 -2.08 -5.99 2.53
N TRP A 72 -0.76 -6.18 2.62
CA TRP A 72 -0.07 -7.23 1.88
C TRP A 72 -0.40 -8.64 2.40
N ASP A 73 -0.93 -8.74 3.62
CA ASP A 73 -1.40 -10.00 4.20
C ASP A 73 -2.78 -10.42 3.70
N SER A 74 -3.54 -9.48 3.15
CA SER A 74 -4.83 -9.74 2.52
C SER A 74 -4.78 -9.60 0.99
N CYS A 75 -3.74 -8.97 0.43
CA CYS A 75 -3.55 -8.85 -1.00
C CYS A 75 -3.25 -10.22 -1.64
N ILE A 76 -4.20 -10.72 -2.45
CA ILE A 76 -4.06 -12.00 -3.17
C ILE A 76 -3.44 -11.86 -4.56
N ALA A 77 -2.78 -10.74 -4.85
CA ALA A 77 -2.19 -10.45 -6.17
C ALA A 77 -3.18 -10.54 -7.35
N ALA A 78 -4.46 -10.20 -7.12
CA ALA A 78 -5.49 -10.23 -8.17
C ALA A 78 -5.34 -9.14 -9.24
N GLY A 79 -4.66 -8.03 -8.93
CA GLY A 79 -4.31 -6.98 -9.89
C GLY A 79 -5.45 -6.03 -10.28
N SER A 80 -6.68 -6.23 -9.80
CA SER A 80 -7.84 -5.39 -10.18
C SER A 80 -7.65 -3.90 -9.86
N CYS A 81 -6.83 -3.56 -8.87
CA CYS A 81 -6.47 -2.17 -8.57
C CYS A 81 -5.70 -1.48 -9.70
N MET A 82 -4.88 -2.23 -10.44
CA MET A 82 -4.08 -1.71 -11.53
C MET A 82 -4.91 -1.46 -12.79
N SER A 83 -5.93 -2.29 -13.06
CA SER A 83 -6.82 -2.10 -14.22
C SER A 83 -7.76 -0.89 -14.09
N VAL A 84 -7.90 -0.30 -12.90
CA VAL A 84 -8.77 0.87 -12.66
C VAL A 84 -8.01 2.12 -12.24
N CYS A 85 -6.72 2.05 -11.93
CA CYS A 85 -5.97 3.20 -11.44
C CYS A 85 -5.54 4.11 -12.60
N PRO A 86 -6.08 5.33 -12.73
CA PRO A 86 -5.80 6.20 -13.87
C PRO A 86 -4.37 6.77 -13.88
N VAL A 87 -3.69 6.71 -12.74
CA VAL A 87 -2.37 7.30 -12.50
C VAL A 87 -1.33 6.25 -12.12
N GLN A 88 -1.67 4.96 -12.30
CA GLN A 88 -0.75 3.84 -12.09
C GLN A 88 -0.08 3.87 -10.70
N THR A 89 -0.78 4.23 -9.63
CA THR A 89 -0.23 4.31 -8.25
C THR A 89 0.48 3.02 -7.80
N PHE A 90 0.02 1.88 -8.31
CA PHE A 90 0.51 0.56 -7.96
C PHE A 90 1.43 -0.02 -9.03
N GLN A 91 2.37 -0.86 -8.59
CA GLN A 91 3.13 -1.76 -9.45
C GLN A 91 3.24 -3.15 -8.83
N TRP A 92 3.59 -4.12 -9.68
CA TRP A 92 4.07 -5.42 -9.25
C TRP A 92 5.51 -5.31 -8.76
N TYR A 93 5.74 -5.40 -7.45
CA TYR A 93 7.08 -5.14 -6.90
C TYR A 93 8.14 -6.11 -7.43
N ARG A 94 7.80 -7.39 -7.63
CA ARG A 94 8.78 -8.38 -8.11
C ARG A 94 9.20 -8.17 -9.54
N THR A 95 8.32 -7.60 -10.35
CA THR A 95 8.67 -7.27 -11.74
C THR A 95 9.74 -6.19 -11.85
N GLU A 96 9.90 -5.37 -10.80
CA GLU A 96 11.04 -4.45 -10.69
C GLU A 96 12.21 -5.11 -9.96
N GLN A 97 11.96 -5.68 -8.78
CA GLN A 97 12.96 -6.34 -7.95
C GLN A 97 12.42 -7.67 -7.45
N ASP A 98 12.86 -8.77 -8.07
CA ASP A 98 12.46 -10.12 -7.66
C ASP A 98 13.20 -10.54 -6.38
N ILE A 99 12.70 -10.06 -5.24
CA ILE A 99 13.19 -10.35 -3.89
C ILE A 99 12.04 -10.84 -3.01
N PRO A 100 12.32 -11.56 -1.90
CA PRO A 100 11.27 -11.96 -0.97
C PRO A 100 10.52 -10.76 -0.40
N ALA A 101 9.19 -10.85 -0.25
CA ALA A 101 8.34 -9.75 0.21
C ALA A 101 8.80 -9.15 1.56
N LYS A 102 9.27 -10.00 2.47
CA LYS A 102 9.81 -9.60 3.80
C LYS A 102 11.04 -8.69 3.72
N ASP A 103 11.74 -8.70 2.59
CA ASP A 103 12.99 -7.96 2.36
C ASP A 103 12.74 -6.63 1.63
N VAL A 104 11.49 -6.28 1.32
CA VAL A 104 11.09 -5.02 0.66
C VAL A 104 11.28 -3.81 1.57
N VAL A 105 11.11 -3.97 2.89
CA VAL A 105 11.27 -2.87 3.84
C VAL A 105 12.71 -2.34 3.81
N GLY A 106 12.85 -1.03 3.65
CA GLY A 106 14.15 -0.34 3.54
C GLY A 106 14.75 -0.35 2.14
N LYS A 107 14.06 -0.91 1.14
CA LYS A 107 14.50 -0.87 -0.26
C LYS A 107 14.10 0.43 -0.94
N VAL A 108 14.76 0.70 -2.06
CA VAL A 108 14.46 1.78 -2.99
C VAL A 108 13.93 1.15 -4.26
N PHE A 109 12.80 1.63 -4.77
CA PHE A 109 12.22 1.23 -6.05
C PHE A 109 12.13 2.45 -6.98
N GLU A 110 12.45 2.28 -8.26
CA GLU A 110 12.41 3.32 -9.28
C GLU A 110 10.99 3.57 -9.82
N GLY A 111 10.03 2.69 -9.48
CA GLY A 111 8.68 2.79 -10.02
C GLY A 111 8.57 2.23 -11.43
N THR A 112 9.43 1.29 -11.81
CA THR A 112 9.49 0.72 -13.16
C THR A 112 8.88 -0.69 -13.23
N GLY A 113 8.29 -1.16 -12.14
CA GLY A 113 7.52 -2.40 -12.13
C GLY A 113 6.32 -2.32 -13.07
N LYS A 114 5.91 -3.47 -13.60
CA LYS A 114 4.74 -3.59 -14.46
C LYS A 114 3.46 -3.18 -13.73
N THR A 115 2.52 -2.63 -14.48
CA THR A 115 1.31 -1.98 -13.93
C THR A 115 0.03 -2.49 -14.56
N GLU A 116 0.06 -3.61 -15.28
CA GLU A 116 -1.14 -4.24 -15.85
C GLU A 116 -1.58 -5.42 -14.99
N GLN A 117 -2.89 -5.62 -14.87
CA GLN A 117 -3.50 -6.59 -13.93
C GLN A 117 -2.94 -8.01 -14.01
N ASP A 118 -2.59 -8.50 -15.21
CA ASP A 118 -2.14 -9.88 -15.42
C ASP A 118 -0.64 -10.01 -15.69
N GLU A 119 0.12 -8.95 -15.40
CA GLU A 119 1.56 -8.91 -15.63
C GLU A 119 2.43 -9.18 -14.39
N ARG A 120 1.80 -9.59 -13.29
CA ARG A 120 2.48 -10.08 -12.09
C ARG A 120 3.43 -11.23 -12.43
N LEU A 121 4.54 -11.34 -11.70
CA LEU A 121 5.46 -12.46 -11.89
C LEU A 121 4.82 -13.78 -11.42
N ASP A 122 4.10 -13.74 -10.30
CA ASP A 122 3.21 -14.79 -9.77
C ASP A 122 2.34 -14.23 -8.63
N TYR A 123 1.68 -15.10 -7.85
CA TYR A 123 0.78 -14.70 -6.76
C TYR A 123 1.46 -14.24 -5.46
N THR A 124 2.79 -14.32 -5.37
CA THR A 124 3.58 -13.67 -4.30
C THR A 124 3.96 -12.23 -4.65
N ASP A 125 3.72 -11.80 -5.88
CA ASP A 125 3.97 -10.44 -6.36
C ASP A 125 2.83 -9.52 -5.92
N LYS A 126 3.09 -8.69 -4.91
CA LYS A 126 2.07 -7.89 -4.23
C LYS A 126 1.93 -6.53 -4.90
N SER A 127 0.71 -5.99 -4.85
CA SER A 127 0.44 -4.64 -5.33
C SER A 127 1.11 -3.61 -4.42
N GLN A 128 2.17 -2.98 -4.94
CA GLN A 128 2.99 -2.02 -4.20
C GLN A 128 2.57 -0.60 -4.53
N PRO A 129 2.12 0.23 -3.57
CA PRO A 129 1.77 1.63 -3.80
C PRO A 129 3.01 2.53 -3.83
N ILE A 130 4.02 2.20 -4.65
CA ILE A 130 5.27 2.97 -4.70
C ILE A 130 5.07 4.43 -5.14
N ARG A 131 4.01 4.67 -5.92
CA ARG A 131 3.55 5.99 -6.38
C ARG A 131 2.36 6.49 -5.55
N GLU A 132 2.33 6.21 -4.24
CA GLU A 132 1.31 6.75 -3.31
C GLU A 132 1.08 8.26 -3.49
N HIS A 133 2.17 9.00 -3.73
CA HIS A 133 2.17 10.45 -3.96
C HIS A 133 1.43 10.91 -5.22
N ASP A 134 1.23 10.05 -6.22
CA ASP A 134 0.53 10.39 -7.47
C ASP A 134 -0.98 10.17 -7.36
N CYS A 135 -1.47 9.59 -6.26
CA CYS A 135 -2.86 9.20 -6.11
C CYS A 135 -3.84 10.39 -6.17
N THR A 136 -4.91 10.23 -6.96
CA THR A 136 -5.97 11.23 -7.10
C THR A 136 -7.17 10.99 -6.17
N ILE A 137 -7.08 10.02 -5.26
CA ILE A 137 -8.09 9.73 -4.21
C ILE A 137 -9.48 9.41 -4.81
N CYS A 138 -9.52 8.79 -5.99
CA CYS A 138 -10.79 8.44 -6.66
C CYS A 138 -11.51 7.22 -6.07
N MET A 139 -10.85 6.47 -5.17
CA MET A 139 -11.35 5.27 -4.48
C MET A 139 -11.73 4.06 -5.38
N ALA A 140 -11.58 4.15 -6.71
CA ALA A 140 -11.91 3.05 -7.61
C ALA A 140 -11.16 1.73 -7.29
N CYS A 141 -9.87 1.83 -6.95
CA CYS A 141 -9.05 0.68 -6.57
C CYS A 141 -9.47 0.03 -5.24
N GLN A 142 -10.01 0.82 -4.30
CA GLN A 142 -10.57 0.33 -3.05
C GLN A 142 -11.86 -0.46 -3.32
N GLU A 143 -12.75 0.07 -4.16
CA GLU A 143 -14.05 -0.55 -4.45
C GLU A 143 -13.94 -1.87 -5.24
N ILE A 144 -12.98 -1.97 -6.16
CA ILE A 144 -12.79 -3.18 -6.98
C ILE A 144 -11.94 -4.27 -6.28
N CYS A 145 -11.32 -3.95 -5.13
CA CYS A 145 -10.45 -4.90 -4.45
C CYS A 145 -11.27 -6.11 -3.95
N PRO A 146 -11.00 -7.34 -4.43
CA PRO A 146 -11.82 -8.51 -4.11
C PRO A 146 -11.73 -8.95 -2.64
N THR A 147 -10.72 -8.47 -1.93
CA THR A 147 -10.40 -8.83 -0.53
C THR A 147 -10.44 -7.62 0.41
N GLY A 148 -10.92 -6.46 -0.06
CA GLY A 148 -10.99 -5.24 0.74
C GLY A 148 -9.63 -4.76 1.28
N SER A 149 -8.53 -5.17 0.65
CA SER A 149 -7.16 -4.98 1.12
C SER A 149 -6.56 -3.64 0.73
N ILE A 150 -7.33 -2.76 0.10
CA ILE A 150 -6.88 -1.42 -0.28
C ILE A 150 -7.77 -0.41 0.42
N ARG A 151 -7.14 0.55 1.09
CA ARG A 151 -7.83 1.70 1.65
C ARG A 151 -7.23 2.99 1.12
N ILE A 152 -8.10 3.86 0.65
CA ILE A 152 -7.80 5.22 0.22
C ILE A 152 -8.38 6.18 1.26
N GLU A 153 -7.52 6.91 1.97
CA GLU A 153 -7.91 7.80 3.06
C GLU A 153 -7.05 9.07 3.08
N GLN A 154 -7.63 10.21 2.67
CA GLN A 154 -6.91 11.49 2.65
C GLN A 154 -6.59 11.99 4.06
N ALA A 155 -7.45 11.70 5.04
CA ALA A 155 -7.24 12.13 6.43
C ALA A 155 -5.97 11.53 7.04
N ASN A 156 -5.45 10.44 6.45
CA ASN A 156 -4.22 9.80 6.91
C ASN A 156 -2.94 10.53 6.47
N LEU A 157 -3.03 11.60 5.66
CA LEU A 157 -1.87 12.42 5.28
C LEU A 157 -1.21 13.06 6.51
N GLU A 158 -2.01 13.55 7.46
CA GLU A 158 -1.47 14.10 8.72
C GLU A 158 -0.60 13.08 9.46
N TRP A 159 -1.02 11.81 9.49
CA TRP A 159 -0.29 10.74 10.16
C TRP A 159 0.94 10.30 9.37
N HIS A 160 0.86 10.29 8.04
CA HIS A 160 2.01 10.11 7.15
C HIS A 160 3.10 11.15 7.46
N GLU A 161 2.73 12.43 7.49
CA GLU A 161 3.64 13.55 7.72
C GLU A 161 4.17 13.60 9.16
N LYS A 162 3.33 13.26 10.16
CA LYS A 162 3.78 13.14 11.55
C LYS A 162 4.84 12.06 11.70
N ALA A 163 4.65 10.91 11.06
CA ALA A 163 5.64 9.83 11.06
C ALA A 163 6.93 10.23 10.32
N ALA A 164 6.83 11.07 9.29
CA ALA A 164 7.96 11.64 8.57
C ALA A 164 8.67 12.79 9.32
N GLY A 165 8.05 13.34 10.37
CA GLY A 165 8.55 14.53 11.06
C GLY A 165 8.42 15.81 10.21
N THR A 166 7.59 15.79 9.16
CA THR A 166 7.37 16.90 8.23
C THR A 166 6.03 17.61 8.46
N PHE A 167 5.20 17.12 9.38
CA PHE A 167 3.89 17.69 9.65
C PHE A 167 3.99 19.15 10.11
N VAL A 168 3.32 20.03 9.38
CA VAL A 168 3.16 21.44 9.74
C VAL A 168 1.70 21.73 9.99
N LYS A 169 1.35 22.06 11.24
CA LYS A 169 0.00 22.54 11.56
C LYS A 169 -0.21 23.89 10.91
N MET A 170 -1.00 23.94 9.84
CA MET A 170 -1.41 25.20 9.25
C MET A 170 -2.28 25.96 10.25
N THR A 171 -1.76 27.05 10.81
CA THR A 171 -2.57 28.00 11.60
C THR A 171 -3.37 28.83 10.62
N GLY A 172 -4.67 28.56 10.49
CA GLY A 172 -5.56 29.36 9.64
C GLY A 172 -5.49 30.83 10.05
N SER A 173 -5.07 31.70 9.13
CA SER A 173 -5.36 33.13 9.25
C SER A 173 -6.88 33.28 9.21
N GLY A 174 -7.47 33.93 10.21
CA GLY A 174 -8.93 34.08 10.34
C GLY A 174 -9.58 34.49 9.02
N ASN A 175 -10.66 33.81 8.65
CA ASN A 175 -11.42 34.11 7.43
C ASN A 175 -11.91 35.57 7.52
N PRO A 176 -11.41 36.51 6.70
CA PRO A 176 -11.82 37.91 6.75
C PRO A 176 -13.28 38.12 6.30
N HIS A 177 -13.95 37.06 5.83
CA HIS A 177 -15.36 37.04 5.44
C HIS A 177 -16.25 36.21 6.37
N ALA A 178 -15.74 35.76 7.52
CA ALA A 178 -16.61 35.25 8.58
C ALA A 178 -17.34 36.46 9.19
N HIS A 179 -18.56 36.72 8.71
CA HIS A 179 -19.50 37.59 9.40
C HIS A 179 -20.38 36.72 10.30
N ASP A 180 -20.60 37.21 11.53
CA ASP A 180 -21.38 36.57 12.59
C ASP A 180 -22.81 36.19 12.17
#